data_AF-A0A118K0T8-F1
#
_entry.id   AF-A0A118K0T8-F1
#
_cell.length_a   1.000
_cell.length_b   1.000
_cell.length_c   1.000
_cell.angle_alpha   90.00
_cell.angle_beta   90.00
_cell.angle_gamma   90.00
#
_symmetry.space_group_name_H-M   'P 1'
#
loop_
_entity.id
_entity.type
_entity.pdbx_description
1 polymer ?
#
loop_
_entity_poly.entity_id
_entity_poly.type
_entity_poly.pdbx_seq_one_letter_code
_entity_poly.pdbx_strand_id
1 'polypeptide(L)'
;MESLLAEATAFGNEDANASLEAKAQKALECPCIQNLRSGPCGSQFSAAFLCFLKSTAEEKGSDCVQPFVALQSCIQTNPNAFPKEVLENDEAETQEKPSEDYKIIPPRWAVEPTTSPKTKL
;
A
#
# COMPACT_ATOMS: atom_id res chain seq x y z
N MET A 1 -7.20 6.63 0.82
CA MET A 1 -5.98 6.14 1.51
C MET A 1 -4.77 7.06 1.38
N GLU A 2 -4.56 7.75 0.23
CA GLU A 2 -3.36 8.58 0.01
C GLU A 2 -3.17 9.70 1.05
N SER A 3 -4.25 10.28 1.58
CA SER A 3 -4.18 11.33 2.62
C SER A 3 -3.59 10.84 3.95
N LEU A 4 -3.88 9.60 4.37
CA LEU A 4 -3.40 9.05 5.65
C LEU A 4 -1.91 8.69 5.58
N LEU A 5 -1.46 8.18 4.44
CA LEU A 5 -0.05 7.90 4.18
C LEU A 5 0.76 9.20 4.19
N ALA A 6 0.25 10.25 3.52
CA ALA A 6 0.89 11.56 3.50
C ALA A 6 1.03 12.15 4.93
N GLU A 7 -0.05 12.12 5.71
CA GLU A 7 -0.03 12.60 7.11
C GLU A 7 0.97 11.82 7.97
N ALA A 8 1.01 10.48 7.86
CA ALA A 8 1.97 9.67 8.57
C ALA A 8 3.43 9.99 8.17
N THR A 9 3.70 10.21 6.88
CA THR A 9 5.04 10.61 6.42
C THR A 9 5.45 11.98 6.94
N ALA A 10 4.50 12.94 7.03
CA ALA A 10 4.75 14.25 7.60
C ALA A 10 5.05 14.15 9.10
N PHE A 11 4.32 13.31 9.83
CA PHE A 11 4.58 13.01 11.24
C PHE A 11 5.98 12.40 11.45
N GLY A 12 6.46 11.58 10.51
CA GLY A 12 7.82 11.04 10.54
C GLY A 12 8.93 12.08 10.29
N ASN A 13 8.62 13.25 9.76
CA ASN A 13 9.59 14.25 9.31
C ASN A 13 9.70 15.47 10.24
N GLU A 14 9.25 15.35 11.49
CA GLU A 14 9.45 16.38 12.53
C GLU A 14 10.94 16.74 12.68
N ASP A 15 11.81 15.73 12.65
CA ASP A 15 13.26 15.89 12.70
C ASP A 15 13.87 15.74 11.30
N ALA A 16 14.05 16.86 10.59
CA ALA A 16 14.60 16.86 9.24
C ALA A 16 15.99 16.19 9.14
N ASN A 17 16.78 16.22 10.22
CA ASN A 17 18.12 15.62 10.30
C ASN A 17 18.13 14.13 10.68
N ALA A 18 16.98 13.51 10.98
CA ALA A 18 16.91 12.10 11.34
C ALA A 18 17.21 11.18 10.14
N SER A 19 17.73 9.98 10.42
CA SER A 19 17.90 8.93 9.41
C SER A 19 16.57 8.48 8.83
N LEU A 20 16.56 7.98 7.58
CA LEU A 20 15.37 7.39 6.94
C LEU A 20 14.71 6.31 7.81
N GLU A 21 15.51 5.52 8.53
CA GLU A 21 15.02 4.51 9.48
C GLU A 21 14.23 5.15 10.62
N ALA A 22 14.80 6.20 11.24
CA ALA A 22 14.18 6.90 12.35
C ALA A 22 12.89 7.61 11.90
N LYS A 23 12.91 8.23 10.72
CA LYS A 23 11.73 8.87 10.12
C LYS A 23 10.63 7.86 9.81
N ALA A 24 10.98 6.70 9.24
CA ALA A 24 10.03 5.64 8.93
C ALA A 24 9.41 5.06 10.21
N GLN A 25 10.23 4.83 11.24
CA GLN A 25 9.76 4.35 12.54
C GLN A 25 8.82 5.36 13.20
N LYS A 26 9.19 6.65 13.18
CA LYS A 26 8.37 7.73 13.71
C LYS A 26 7.05 7.86 12.94
N ALA A 27 7.09 7.79 11.61
CA ALA A 27 5.88 7.77 10.77
C ALA A 27 4.96 6.60 11.12
N LEU A 28 5.52 5.43 11.41
CA LEU A 28 4.76 4.26 11.85
C LEU A 28 4.02 4.54 13.16
N GLU A 29 4.55 5.40 14.03
CA GLU A 29 3.89 5.77 15.29
C GLU A 29 2.74 6.77 15.15
N CYS A 30 2.48 7.29 13.94
CA CYS A 30 1.41 8.27 13.73
C CYS A 30 0.06 7.73 14.22
N PRO A 31 -0.67 8.48 15.07
CA PRO A 31 -2.00 8.08 15.54
C PRO A 31 -2.99 7.94 14.37
N CYS A 32 -2.76 8.67 13.28
CA CYS A 32 -3.54 8.62 12.04
C CYS A 32 -3.61 7.22 11.39
N ILE A 33 -2.60 6.37 11.59
CA ILE A 33 -2.55 4.99 11.06
C ILE A 33 -2.60 3.93 12.17
N GLN A 34 -2.90 4.32 13.41
CA GLN A 34 -2.95 3.40 14.54
C GLN A 34 -3.92 2.23 14.29
N ASN A 35 -5.10 2.51 13.75
CA ASN A 35 -6.11 1.49 13.44
C ASN A 35 -5.61 0.46 12.42
N LEU A 36 -4.74 0.87 11.50
CA LEU A 36 -4.15 -0.03 10.51
C LEU A 36 -3.11 -0.97 11.12
N ARG A 37 -2.41 -0.54 12.19
CA ARG A 37 -1.35 -1.31 12.87
C ARG A 37 -1.87 -2.23 13.96
N SER A 38 -2.97 -1.87 14.61
CA SER A 38 -3.54 -2.64 15.72
C SER A 38 -4.48 -3.76 15.27
N GLY A 39 -4.84 -3.81 13.99
CA GLY A 39 -5.72 -4.82 13.40
C GLY A 39 -5.04 -6.18 13.13
N PRO A 40 -5.82 -7.18 12.66
CA PRO A 40 -5.33 -8.54 12.40
C PRO A 40 -4.28 -8.64 11.29
N CYS A 41 -4.19 -7.63 10.41
CA CYS A 41 -3.16 -7.51 9.37
C CYS A 41 -2.10 -6.44 9.68
N GLY A 42 -2.04 -5.97 10.93
CA GLY A 42 -1.23 -4.83 11.32
C GLY A 42 0.28 -5.06 11.23
N SER A 43 0.75 -6.29 11.41
CA SER A 43 2.17 -6.62 11.28
C SER A 43 2.62 -6.59 9.81
N GLN A 44 1.80 -7.08 8.88
CA GLN A 44 2.05 -7.00 7.45
C GLN A 44 1.97 -5.56 6.96
N PHE A 45 0.99 -4.79 7.46
CA PHE A 45 0.88 -3.36 7.17
C PHE A 45 2.15 -2.61 7.62
N SER A 46 2.59 -2.83 8.85
CA SER A 46 3.77 -2.17 9.40
C SER A 46 5.03 -2.50 8.60
N ALA A 47 5.20 -3.76 8.20
CA ALA A 47 6.34 -4.19 7.37
C ALA A 47 6.32 -3.55 5.98
N ALA A 48 5.17 -3.54 5.31
CA ALA A 48 5.04 -2.93 3.99
C ALA A 48 5.23 -1.40 4.03
N PHE A 49 4.64 -0.75 5.03
CA PHE A 49 4.72 0.70 5.23
C PHE A 49 6.16 1.14 5.52
N LEU A 50 6.86 0.48 6.46
CA LEU A 50 8.26 0.78 6.75
C LEU A 50 9.15 0.56 5.52
N CYS A 51 8.94 -0.53 4.79
CA CYS A 51 9.69 -0.79 3.56
C CYS A 51 9.49 0.35 2.55
N PHE A 52 8.24 0.74 2.29
CA PHE A 52 7.91 1.81 1.36
C PHE A 52 8.58 3.15 1.72
N LEU A 53 8.58 3.54 3.00
CA LEU A 53 9.22 4.78 3.45
C LEU A 53 10.74 4.74 3.32
N LYS A 54 11.34 3.56 3.48
CA LYS A 54 12.79 3.36 3.41
C LYS A 54 13.30 3.12 1.99
N SER A 55 12.44 2.68 1.08
CA SER A 55 12.79 2.41 -0.32
C SER A 55 13.52 3.59 -0.93
N THR A 56 14.68 3.34 -1.52
CA THR A 56 15.43 4.34 -2.31
C THR A 56 15.38 4.05 -3.81
N ALA A 57 14.62 3.05 -4.23
CA ALA A 57 14.40 2.73 -5.63
C ALA A 57 13.78 3.92 -6.40
N GLU A 58 14.07 4.00 -7.71
CA GLU A 58 13.56 5.04 -8.62
C GLU A 58 12.04 5.10 -8.58
N GLU A 59 11.40 3.93 -8.68
CA GLU A 59 10.00 3.75 -8.34
C GLU A 59 9.90 3.31 -6.87
N LYS A 60 9.46 4.23 -6.01
CA LYS A 60 9.34 3.99 -4.57
C LYS A 60 8.52 2.73 -4.27
N GLY A 61 9.10 1.82 -3.51
CA GLY A 61 8.45 0.58 -3.09
C GLY A 61 8.54 -0.56 -4.11
N SER A 62 9.17 -0.38 -5.27
CA SER A 62 9.41 -1.46 -6.24
C SER A 62 10.29 -2.59 -5.67
N ASP A 63 11.12 -2.30 -4.68
CA ASP A 63 11.92 -3.25 -3.90
C ASP A 63 11.12 -3.90 -2.73
N CYS A 64 9.90 -3.44 -2.48
CA CYS A 64 9.06 -3.82 -1.34
C CYS A 64 7.87 -4.72 -1.70
N VAL A 65 7.86 -5.33 -2.90
CA VAL A 65 6.73 -6.11 -3.42
C VAL A 65 6.32 -7.23 -2.45
N GLN A 66 7.28 -7.95 -1.87
CA GLN A 66 6.99 -9.08 -0.98
C GLN A 66 6.18 -8.68 0.27
N PRO A 67 6.57 -7.65 1.05
CA PRO A 67 5.74 -7.09 2.10
C PRO A 67 4.30 -6.72 1.68
N PHE A 68 4.13 -6.09 0.51
CA PHE A 68 2.80 -5.71 0.02
C PHE A 68 1.95 -6.93 -0.37
N VAL A 69 2.55 -7.97 -0.95
CA VAL A 69 1.87 -9.24 -1.24
C VAL A 69 1.41 -9.92 0.05
N ALA A 70 2.24 -9.93 1.10
CA ALA A 70 1.87 -10.48 2.40
C ALA A 70 0.70 -9.73 3.03
N LEU A 71 0.68 -8.39 2.93
CA LEU A 71 -0.43 -7.56 3.39
C LEU A 71 -1.71 -7.87 2.62
N GLN A 72 -1.64 -7.92 1.28
CA GLN A 72 -2.79 -8.25 0.44
C GLN A 72 -3.35 -9.63 0.76
N SER A 73 -2.49 -10.65 0.92
CA SER A 73 -2.91 -11.99 1.29
C SER A 73 -3.64 -12.01 2.64
N CYS A 74 -3.18 -11.22 3.62
CA CYS A 74 -3.84 -11.12 4.92
C CYS A 74 -5.23 -10.46 4.81
N ILE A 75 -5.37 -9.41 3.99
CA ILE A 75 -6.66 -8.72 3.77
C ILE A 75 -7.67 -9.69 3.15
N GLN A 76 -7.26 -10.47 2.16
CA GLN A 76 -8.13 -11.45 1.50
C GLN A 76 -8.68 -12.49 2.48
N THR A 77 -7.88 -12.92 3.46
CA THR A 77 -8.34 -13.86 4.51
C THR A 77 -9.12 -13.17 5.63
N ASN A 78 -9.02 -11.85 5.77
CA ASN A 78 -9.63 -11.06 6.84
C ASN A 78 -10.36 -9.85 6.25
N PRO A 79 -11.55 -10.03 5.66
CA PRO A 79 -12.28 -8.93 5.00
C PRO A 79 -12.67 -7.78 5.94
N ASN A 80 -12.68 -8.02 7.26
CA ASN A 80 -12.93 -7.01 8.30
C ASN A 80 -11.63 -6.50 8.96
N ALA A 81 -10.45 -6.75 8.37
CA ALA A 81 -9.16 -6.38 8.95
C ALA A 81 -8.92 -4.88 9.04
N PHE A 82 -9.55 -4.14 8.14
CA PHE A 82 -9.46 -2.70 8.07
C PHE A 82 -10.85 -2.09 8.22
N PRO A 83 -10.97 -0.90 8.85
CA PRO A 83 -12.24 -0.20 8.95
C PRO A 83 -12.82 -0.03 7.56
N LYS A 84 -14.15 -0.17 7.43
CA LYS A 84 -14.76 -0.02 6.12
C LYS A 84 -14.51 1.38 5.54
N GLU A 85 -14.31 2.42 6.34
CA GLU A 85 -13.91 3.76 5.85
C GLU A 85 -12.57 3.78 5.08
N VAL A 86 -11.72 2.77 5.30
CA VAL A 86 -10.45 2.57 4.57
C VAL A 86 -10.68 1.81 3.27
N LEU A 87 -11.72 0.96 3.22
CA LEU A 87 -12.06 0.09 2.09
C LEU A 87 -13.16 0.68 1.16
N GLU A 88 -14.07 1.48 1.70
CA GLU A 88 -15.27 2.10 1.10
C GLU A 88 -15.02 3.53 0.60
N ASN A 89 -13.81 3.83 0.08
CA ASN A 89 -13.64 5.00 -0.78
C ASN A 89 -13.89 4.66 -2.27
N ASP A 90 -14.46 3.48 -2.53
CA ASP A 90 -15.25 3.15 -3.71
C ASP A 90 -16.61 2.65 -3.16
N GLU A 91 -17.70 3.10 -3.76
CA GLU A 91 -18.99 3.38 -3.13
C GLU A 91 -19.71 2.19 -2.43
N ALA A 92 -20.56 2.54 -1.46
CA ALA A 92 -21.33 1.63 -0.61
C ALA A 92 -22.09 0.53 -1.37
N GLU A 93 -22.02 -0.71 -0.88
CA GLU A 93 -23.18 -1.58 -0.61
C GLU A 93 -22.74 -2.91 0.02
N THR A 94 -23.26 -3.20 1.22
CA THR A 94 -23.26 -4.56 1.78
C THR A 94 -24.05 -5.51 0.87
N GLN A 95 -23.37 -6.39 0.14
CA GLN A 95 -23.90 -7.68 -0.32
C GLN A 95 -22.76 -8.65 -0.73
N GLU A 96 -23.05 -9.94 -0.59
CA GLU A 96 -22.12 -11.07 -0.71
C GLU A 96 -21.76 -11.38 -2.19
N LYS A 97 -20.44 -11.38 -2.54
CA LYS A 97 -19.74 -11.89 -3.77
C LYS A 97 -19.95 -11.14 -5.11
N PRO A 98 -19.03 -11.23 -6.12
CA PRO A 98 -17.74 -11.95 -6.23
C PRO A 98 -16.54 -11.00 -6.45
N SER A 99 -15.34 -11.56 -6.70
CA SER A 99 -14.08 -10.87 -7.01
C SER A 99 -14.24 -9.61 -7.87
N GLU A 100 -14.21 -8.45 -7.24
CA GLU A 100 -13.98 -7.17 -7.93
C GLU A 100 -12.59 -7.23 -8.56
N ASP A 101 -12.53 -7.03 -9.88
CA ASP A 101 -11.32 -6.86 -10.67
C ASP A 101 -10.64 -5.58 -10.19
N TYR A 102 -9.89 -5.64 -9.09
CA TYR A 102 -8.96 -4.57 -8.74
C TYR A 102 -7.96 -4.51 -9.89
N LYS A 103 -8.16 -3.57 -10.81
CA LYS A 103 -7.20 -3.25 -11.88
C LYS A 103 -5.90 -2.84 -11.24
N ILE A 104 -5.02 -3.82 -11.05
CA ILE A 104 -3.61 -3.60 -10.75
C ILE A 104 -3.09 -2.83 -11.95
N ILE A 105 -2.91 -1.52 -11.81
CA ILE A 105 -2.27 -0.72 -12.85
C ILE A 105 -0.79 -1.12 -12.80
N PRO A 106 -0.29 -1.86 -13.81
CA PRO A 106 1.11 -2.26 -13.81
C PRO A 106 1.98 -1.02 -13.92
N PRO A 107 3.12 -0.97 -13.23
CA PRO A 107 4.06 0.14 -13.39
C PRO A 107 4.51 0.23 -14.84
N ARG A 108 4.90 1.42 -15.29
CA ARG A 108 5.16 1.70 -16.73
C ARG A 108 6.19 0.75 -17.37
N TRP A 109 7.11 0.21 -16.58
CA TRP A 109 8.15 -0.72 -17.03
C TRP A 109 7.66 -2.17 -17.16
N ALA A 110 6.54 -2.53 -16.53
CA ALA A 110 5.93 -3.86 -16.64
C ALA A 110 5.03 -4.00 -17.88
N VAL A 111 4.75 -2.91 -18.59
CA VAL A 111 4.06 -2.93 -19.87
C VAL A 111 5.11 -3.08 -20.97
N GLU A 112 5.24 -4.28 -21.53
CA GLU A 112 6.10 -4.50 -22.70
C GLU A 112 5.60 -3.64 -23.89
N PRO A 113 6.49 -2.98 -24.66
CA PRO A 113 6.08 -2.28 -25.87
C PRO A 113 5.60 -3.30 -26.90
N THR A 114 4.28 -3.45 -27.04
CA THR A 114 3.67 -4.35 -28.03
C THR A 114 3.81 -3.78 -29.44
N THR A 115 5.00 -3.89 -30.04
CA THR A 115 5.17 -3.82 -31.49
C THR A 115 4.90 -5.20 -32.09
N SER A 116 3.62 -5.53 -32.28
CA SER A 116 3.23 -6.69 -33.11
C SER A 116 2.72 -6.23 -34.48
N PRO A 117 3.19 -6.85 -35.57
CA PRO A 117 2.94 -6.41 -36.94
C PRO A 117 1.54 -6.82 -37.41
N LYS A 118 0.83 -5.90 -38.07
CA LYS A 118 -0.42 -6.21 -38.78
C LYS A 118 -0.10 -7.02 -40.04
N THR A 119 -0.26 -8.34 -39.96
CA THR A 119 -0.47 -9.21 -41.12
C THR A 119 -1.94 -9.62 -41.18
N LYS A 120 -2.51 -9.57 -42.40
CA LYS A 120 -3.77 -10.14 -42.93
C LYS A 120 -4.58 -9.03 -43.62
N LEU A 121 -5.11 -9.19 -44.83
CA LEU A 121 -5.00 -10.17 -45.91
C LEU A 121 -5.45 -9.40 -47.17
#